data_AF-A0A9D2HC77-F1
#
_entry.id   AF-A0A9D2HC77-F1
#
_cell.length_a   1.000
_cell.length_b   1.000
_cell.length_c   1.000
_cell.angle_alpha   90.00
_cell.angle_beta   90.00
_cell.angle_gamma   90.00
#
_symmetry.space_group_name_H-M   'P 1'
#
loop_
_entity.id
_entity.type
_entity.pdbx_description
1 polymer ?
#
loop_
_entity_poly.entity_id
_entity_poly.type
_entity_poly.pdbx_seq_one_letter_code
_entity_poly.pdbx_strand_id
1 'polypeptide(L)'
;MDELWAALIQPMTRVLIGLAAGLFVASLIEGLQWTRHLARLAAPLMRQAHLGPVPGAAFALAFFSPSSANALLGEAHAKGELSGREVMLANLFNSLPSWITHTPSIFFLTWPVLGFPAVIYTSLTLLAAVARTLFTVGLGRALLPPPPQVAAMTVPTTPGSPWKKGLHSAWRRFKKRVPRLIFVAVPIYVAMFYLQKAGAFEATERWLSAHVALLGSLKPESLGIIVLYMGAELGAAVVAAGSVLHSGGLSTQDVVFALLVGNVLSTPLRALRHQLPAYAAYFQPRLAAKLVAANQLLRAASILAVAWLYHGLAF
;
A
#
# COMPACT_ATOMS: atom_id res chain seq x y z
N MET A 1 29.37 18.91 20.61
CA MET A 1 28.60 19.18 19.37
C MET A 1 28.71 18.02 18.39
N ASP A 2 29.86 17.34 18.34
CA ASP A 2 30.11 16.22 17.42
C ASP A 2 29.14 15.05 17.59
N GLU A 3 28.74 14.74 18.83
CA GLU A 3 27.80 13.65 19.12
C GLU A 3 26.39 13.91 18.57
N LEU A 4 25.88 15.14 18.69
CA LEU A 4 24.56 15.52 18.19
C LEU A 4 24.57 15.64 16.65
N TRP A 5 25.69 16.09 16.09
CA TRP A 5 25.90 16.11 14.65
C TRP A 5 25.91 14.69 14.06
N ALA A 6 26.68 13.78 14.64
CA ALA A 6 26.81 12.39 14.18
C ALA A 6 25.56 11.54 14.44
N ALA A 7 24.90 11.72 15.59
CA ALA A 7 23.77 10.88 16.00
C ALA A 7 22.40 11.37 15.48
N LEU A 8 22.25 12.67 15.20
CA LEU A 8 20.97 13.25 14.76
C LEU A 8 21.06 13.96 13.41
N ILE A 9 21.93 14.96 13.26
CA ILE A 9 21.89 15.85 12.08
C ILE A 9 22.32 15.14 10.80
N GLN A 10 23.42 14.38 10.84
CA GLN A 10 23.92 13.64 9.68
C GLN A 10 22.94 12.54 9.22
N PRO A 11 22.42 11.65 10.11
CA PRO A 11 21.40 10.67 9.74
C PRO A 11 20.12 11.32 9.21
N MET A 12 19.62 12.36 9.89
CA MET A 12 18.39 13.06 9.48
C MET A 12 18.55 13.72 8.11
N THR A 13 19.68 14.40 7.85
CA THR A 13 19.96 15.02 6.54
C THR A 13 19.99 13.97 5.44
N ARG A 14 20.63 12.81 5.69
CA ARG A 14 20.65 11.68 4.75
C ARG A 14 19.25 11.17 4.45
N VAL A 15 18.41 11.01 5.48
CA VAL A 15 17.00 10.60 5.36
C VAL A 15 16.19 11.62 4.56
N LEU A 16 16.37 12.92 4.80
CA LEU A 16 15.66 13.98 4.09
C LEU A 16 16.05 14.07 2.61
N ILE A 17 17.34 14.00 2.29
CA ILE A 17 17.84 13.96 0.90
C ILE A 17 17.28 12.73 0.20
N GLY A 18 17.35 11.58 0.87
CA GLY A 18 16.78 10.33 0.39
C GLY A 18 15.30 10.46 0.08
N LEU A 19 14.50 10.95 1.04
CA LEU A 19 13.07 11.17 0.88
C LEU A 19 12.73 12.13 -0.27
N ALA A 20 13.49 13.20 -0.45
CA ALA A 20 13.31 14.14 -1.55
C ALA A 20 13.61 13.46 -2.91
N ALA A 21 14.71 12.74 -3.02
CA ALA A 21 15.05 11.99 -4.24
C ALA A 21 13.98 10.92 -4.54
N GLY A 22 13.56 10.18 -3.53
CA GLY A 22 12.49 9.19 -3.59
C GLY A 22 11.16 9.76 -4.06
N LEU A 23 10.75 10.88 -3.48
CA LEU A 23 9.54 11.60 -3.85
C LEU A 23 9.60 12.13 -5.29
N PHE A 24 10.78 12.54 -5.76
CA PHE A 24 10.96 12.96 -7.15
C PHE A 24 10.80 11.79 -8.13
N VAL A 25 11.46 10.65 -7.86
CA VAL A 25 11.33 9.42 -8.66
C VAL A 25 9.88 8.92 -8.65
N ALA A 26 9.23 8.91 -7.49
CA ALA A 26 7.81 8.61 -7.37
C ALA A 26 6.95 9.51 -8.28
N SER A 27 7.21 10.82 -8.25
CA SER A 27 6.48 11.80 -9.07
C SER A 27 6.73 11.58 -10.58
N LEU A 28 7.93 11.15 -10.98
CA LEU A 28 8.26 10.78 -12.36
C LEU A 28 7.49 9.54 -12.81
N ILE A 29 7.49 8.48 -11.99
CA ILE A 29 6.77 7.24 -12.29
C ILE A 29 5.27 7.50 -12.44
N GLU A 30 4.69 8.31 -11.56
CA GLU A 30 3.30 8.75 -11.70
C GLU A 30 3.05 9.57 -12.98
N GLY A 31 4.04 10.32 -13.44
CA GLY A 31 3.96 11.15 -14.65
C GLY A 31 4.12 10.38 -15.96
N LEU A 32 4.82 9.24 -15.95
CA LEU A 32 5.16 8.44 -17.13
C LEU A 32 4.08 7.44 -17.56
N GLN A 33 3.01 7.26 -16.78
CA GLN A 33 1.88 6.36 -17.08
C GLN A 33 2.30 4.90 -17.40
N TRP A 34 3.37 4.41 -16.76
CA TRP A 34 3.94 3.08 -17.00
C TRP A 34 2.92 1.92 -16.82
N THR A 35 1.91 2.12 -15.97
CA THR A 35 0.84 1.16 -15.68
C THR A 35 0.00 0.79 -16.91
N ARG A 36 0.03 1.61 -17.97
CA ARG A 36 -0.63 1.31 -19.26
C ARG A 36 -0.14 0.01 -19.90
N HIS A 37 1.14 -0.34 -19.72
CA HIS A 37 1.67 -1.58 -20.25
C HIS A 37 1.11 -2.81 -19.52
N LEU A 38 0.82 -2.67 -18.23
CA LEU A 38 0.26 -3.73 -17.40
C LEU A 38 -1.24 -3.96 -17.66
N ALA A 39 -1.96 -2.98 -18.21
CA ALA A 39 -3.34 -3.16 -18.65
C ALA A 39 -3.48 -4.29 -19.70
N ARG A 40 -2.41 -4.65 -20.42
CA ARG A 40 -2.39 -5.79 -21.35
C ARG A 40 -2.54 -7.15 -20.64
N LEU A 41 -2.18 -7.22 -19.36
CA LEU A 41 -2.35 -8.42 -18.53
C LEU A 41 -3.82 -8.64 -18.12
N ALA A 42 -4.71 -7.66 -18.35
CA ALA A 42 -6.13 -7.78 -18.06
C ALA A 42 -6.77 -8.94 -18.83
N ALA A 43 -6.61 -8.97 -20.15
CA ALA A 43 -7.27 -9.94 -21.02
C ALA A 43 -7.00 -11.42 -20.66
N PRO A 44 -5.73 -11.87 -20.48
CA PRO A 44 -5.48 -13.26 -20.11
C PRO A 44 -6.03 -13.61 -18.72
N LEU A 45 -5.93 -12.70 -17.75
CA LEU A 45 -6.42 -12.91 -16.39
C LEU A 45 -7.95 -12.94 -16.31
N MET A 46 -8.64 -12.04 -17.02
CA MET A 46 -10.10 -12.01 -17.11
C MET A 46 -10.67 -13.29 -17.73
N ARG A 47 -10.04 -13.75 -18.82
CA ARG A 47 -10.43 -15.01 -19.47
C ARG A 47 -10.28 -16.19 -18.52
N GLN A 48 -9.20 -16.26 -17.74
CA GLN A 48 -9.02 -17.33 -16.76
C GLN A 48 -10.01 -17.25 -15.61
N ALA A 49 -10.40 -16.04 -15.20
CA ALA A 49 -11.35 -15.79 -14.12
C ALA A 49 -12.83 -15.90 -14.54
N HIS A 50 -13.09 -16.26 -15.80
CA HIS A 50 -14.44 -16.26 -16.39
C HIS A 50 -15.18 -14.91 -16.24
N LEU A 51 -14.43 -13.80 -16.21
CA LEU A 51 -15.00 -12.47 -16.11
C LEU A 51 -15.25 -11.89 -17.50
N GLY A 52 -16.45 -11.33 -17.68
CA GLY A 52 -16.89 -10.72 -18.93
C GLY A 52 -16.19 -9.41 -19.29
N PRO A 53 -16.60 -8.76 -20.40
CA PRO A 53 -15.94 -7.57 -20.94
C PRO A 53 -16.01 -6.35 -20.02
N VAL A 54 -17.13 -6.16 -19.28
CA VAL A 54 -17.29 -5.00 -18.38
C VAL A 54 -16.32 -5.06 -17.18
N PRO A 55 -16.21 -6.18 -16.43
CA PRO A 55 -15.14 -6.36 -15.44
C PRO A 55 -13.73 -6.15 -15.99
N GLY A 56 -13.46 -6.62 -17.22
CA GLY A 56 -12.17 -6.41 -17.87
C GLY A 56 -11.87 -4.93 -18.12
N ALA A 57 -12.83 -4.18 -18.64
CA ALA A 57 -12.71 -2.75 -18.84
C ALA A 57 -12.49 -2.01 -17.50
N ALA A 58 -13.22 -2.40 -16.44
CA ALA A 58 -13.03 -1.86 -15.10
C ALA A 58 -11.62 -2.14 -14.56
N PHE A 59 -11.08 -3.34 -14.78
CA PHE A 59 -9.71 -3.69 -14.39
C PHE A 59 -8.66 -2.86 -15.13
N ALA A 60 -8.83 -2.66 -16.44
CA ALA A 60 -7.95 -1.78 -17.20
C ALA A 60 -8.03 -0.34 -16.68
N LEU A 61 -9.22 0.17 -16.38
CA LEU A 61 -9.43 1.49 -15.78
C LEU A 61 -8.79 1.60 -14.39
N ALA A 62 -8.75 0.54 -13.59
CA ALA A 62 -8.20 0.56 -12.23
C ALA A 62 -6.69 0.90 -12.18
N PHE A 63 -5.95 0.70 -13.28
CA PHE A 63 -4.55 1.14 -13.42
C PHE A 63 -4.38 2.66 -13.58
N PHE A 64 -5.46 3.38 -13.85
CA PHE A 64 -5.45 4.83 -14.08
C PHE A 64 -6.32 5.56 -13.06
N SER A 65 -7.51 5.02 -12.81
CA SER A 65 -8.56 5.62 -12.00
C SER A 65 -9.39 4.52 -11.32
N PRO A 66 -9.05 4.16 -10.07
CA PRO A 66 -9.86 3.25 -9.26
C PRO A 66 -11.31 3.74 -9.10
N SER A 67 -11.54 5.05 -9.07
CA SER A 67 -12.87 5.64 -9.03
C SER A 67 -13.65 5.39 -10.32
N SER A 68 -13.03 5.57 -11.49
CA SER A 68 -13.68 5.28 -12.78
C SER A 68 -13.97 3.78 -12.95
N ALA A 69 -13.08 2.91 -12.46
CA ALA A 69 -13.31 1.47 -12.44
C ALA A 69 -14.54 1.10 -11.58
N ASN A 70 -14.65 1.67 -10.37
CA ASN A 70 -15.79 1.43 -9.50
C ASN A 70 -17.09 2.04 -10.03
N ALA A 71 -17.03 3.22 -10.66
CA ALA A 71 -18.18 3.83 -11.32
C ALA A 71 -18.73 2.95 -12.44
N LEU A 72 -17.85 2.40 -13.29
CA LEU A 72 -18.25 1.49 -14.37
C LEU A 72 -18.91 0.21 -13.83
N LEU A 73 -18.35 -0.39 -12.78
CA LEU A 73 -18.94 -1.57 -12.13
C LEU A 73 -20.29 -1.25 -11.47
N GLY A 74 -20.40 -0.09 -10.82
CA GLY A 74 -21.63 0.36 -10.17
C GLY A 74 -22.75 0.63 -11.18
N GLU A 75 -22.43 1.29 -12.29
CA GLU A 75 -23.38 1.58 -13.37
C GLU A 75 -23.87 0.30 -14.05
N ALA A 76 -22.97 -0.61 -14.42
CA ALA A 76 -23.34 -1.89 -15.04
C ALA A 76 -24.17 -2.77 -14.08
N HIS A 77 -23.88 -2.72 -12.78
CA HIS A 77 -24.72 -3.40 -11.79
C HIS A 77 -26.11 -2.78 -11.67
N ALA A 78 -26.20 -1.44 -11.64
CA ALA A 78 -27.47 -0.72 -11.57
C ALA A 78 -28.36 -0.99 -12.80
N LYS A 79 -27.76 -1.20 -13.98
CA LYS A 79 -28.45 -1.61 -15.21
C LYS A 79 -28.83 -3.09 -15.27
N GLY A 80 -28.44 -3.90 -14.28
CA GLY A 80 -28.68 -5.34 -14.26
C GLY A 80 -27.78 -6.15 -15.20
N GLU A 81 -26.77 -5.52 -15.81
CA GLU A 81 -25.81 -6.18 -16.70
C GLU A 81 -24.79 -7.04 -15.93
N LEU A 82 -24.54 -6.68 -14.66
CA LEU A 82 -23.69 -7.46 -13.75
C LEU A 82 -24.47 -7.89 -12.52
N SER A 83 -24.34 -9.16 -12.17
CA SER A 83 -24.78 -9.68 -10.87
C SER A 83 -23.89 -9.17 -9.73
N GLY A 84 -24.42 -9.15 -8.51
CA GLY A 84 -23.64 -8.77 -7.33
C GLY A 84 -22.41 -9.67 -7.09
N ARG A 85 -22.44 -10.92 -7.57
CA ARG A 85 -21.29 -11.84 -7.51
C ARG A 85 -20.18 -11.42 -8.49
N GLU A 86 -20.54 -11.04 -9.71
CA GLU A 86 -19.58 -10.55 -10.70
C GLU A 86 -18.96 -9.23 -10.25
N VAL A 87 -19.75 -8.31 -9.68
CA VAL A 87 -19.24 -7.06 -9.11
C VAL A 87 -18.26 -7.34 -7.98
N MET A 88 -18.57 -8.27 -7.07
CA MET A 88 -17.68 -8.68 -5.99
C MET A 88 -16.34 -9.20 -6.52
N LEU A 89 -16.39 -10.16 -7.45
CA LEU A 89 -15.18 -10.75 -8.02
C LEU A 89 -14.36 -9.74 -8.82
N ALA A 90 -15.00 -8.91 -9.65
CA ALA A 90 -14.33 -7.85 -10.39
C ALA A 90 -13.65 -6.84 -9.45
N ASN A 91 -14.32 -6.47 -8.36
CA ASN A 91 -13.79 -5.53 -7.38
C ASN A 91 -12.60 -6.12 -6.59
N LEU A 92 -12.67 -7.39 -6.17
CA LEU A 92 -11.53 -8.12 -5.59
C LEU A 92 -10.38 -8.31 -6.59
N PHE A 93 -10.66 -8.31 -7.89
CA PHE A 93 -9.65 -8.40 -8.92
C PHE A 93 -8.90 -7.07 -9.08
N ASN A 94 -9.62 -5.95 -8.97
CA ASN A 94 -9.08 -4.59 -9.07
C ASN A 94 -8.09 -4.22 -7.95
N SER A 95 -7.98 -5.04 -6.89
CA SER A 95 -7.04 -4.83 -5.79
C SER A 95 -5.56 -4.92 -6.21
N LEU A 96 -5.23 -5.64 -7.29
CA LEU A 96 -3.86 -5.69 -7.81
C LEU A 96 -3.46 -4.45 -8.61
N PRO A 97 -4.24 -3.99 -9.61
CA PRO A 97 -4.00 -2.70 -10.25
C PRO A 97 -3.85 -1.57 -9.25
N SER A 98 -4.75 -1.50 -8.26
CA SER A 98 -4.68 -0.49 -7.19
C SER A 98 -3.40 -0.59 -6.36
N TRP A 99 -2.92 -1.81 -6.07
CA TRP A 99 -1.65 -1.97 -5.37
C TRP A 99 -0.47 -1.51 -6.24
N ILE A 100 -0.44 -1.90 -7.52
CA ILE A 100 0.65 -1.58 -8.44
C ILE A 100 0.71 -0.08 -8.75
N THR A 101 -0.41 0.63 -8.82
CA THR A 101 -0.42 2.07 -9.12
C THR A 101 0.18 2.91 -7.99
N HIS A 102 -0.02 2.50 -6.75
CA HIS A 102 0.45 3.25 -5.58
C HIS A 102 1.83 2.80 -5.08
N THR A 103 2.18 1.52 -5.25
CA THR A 103 3.37 0.96 -4.59
C THR A 103 4.70 1.52 -5.09
N PRO A 104 4.95 1.78 -6.38
CA PRO A 104 6.21 2.39 -6.81
C PRO A 104 6.48 3.70 -6.09
N SER A 105 5.48 4.59 -6.02
CA SER A 105 5.61 5.86 -5.30
C SER A 105 5.94 5.66 -3.82
N ILE A 106 5.28 4.68 -3.19
CA ILE A 106 5.52 4.33 -1.78
C ILE A 106 6.93 3.76 -1.62
N PHE A 107 7.33 2.80 -2.44
CA PHE A 107 8.63 2.14 -2.38
C PHE A 107 9.77 3.16 -2.52
N PHE A 108 9.70 4.03 -3.52
CA PHE A 108 10.72 5.06 -3.69
C PHE A 108 10.71 6.09 -2.56
N LEU A 109 9.60 6.28 -1.85
CA LEU A 109 9.55 7.08 -0.64
C LEU A 109 10.15 6.35 0.58
N THR A 110 9.97 5.04 0.71
CA THR A 110 10.42 4.27 1.88
C THR A 110 11.85 3.78 1.77
N TRP A 111 12.31 3.41 0.57
CA TRP A 111 13.64 2.88 0.30
C TRP A 111 14.78 3.78 0.83
N PRO A 112 14.75 5.11 0.65
CA PRO A 112 15.83 5.96 1.14
C PRO A 112 15.89 6.07 2.67
N VAL A 113 14.78 5.74 3.35
CA VAL A 113 14.67 5.80 4.81
C VAL A 113 15.01 4.45 5.44
N LEU A 114 14.57 3.35 4.83
CA LEU A 114 14.70 2.02 5.42
C LEU A 114 15.79 1.17 4.78
N GLY A 115 16.18 1.46 3.53
CA GLY A 115 17.08 0.60 2.76
C GLY A 115 16.46 -0.76 2.48
N PHE A 116 17.21 -1.83 2.76
CA PHE A 116 16.81 -3.21 2.48
C PHE A 116 15.46 -3.65 3.10
N PRO A 117 15.10 -3.28 4.35
CA PRO A 117 13.75 -3.53 4.86
C PRO A 117 12.60 -3.06 3.95
N ALA A 118 12.77 -1.97 3.20
CA ALA A 118 11.74 -1.53 2.25
C ALA A 118 11.55 -2.53 1.10
N VAL A 119 12.62 -3.16 0.60
CA VAL A 119 12.53 -4.20 -0.44
C VAL A 119 11.79 -5.42 0.11
N ILE A 120 12.15 -5.90 1.29
CA ILE A 120 11.46 -7.06 1.90
C ILE A 120 9.97 -6.74 2.08
N TYR A 121 9.65 -5.61 2.70
CA TYR A 121 8.26 -5.21 2.92
C TYR A 121 7.46 -5.10 1.62
N THR A 122 8.03 -4.47 0.59
CA THR A 122 7.39 -4.33 -0.71
C THR A 122 7.23 -5.67 -1.41
N SER A 123 8.22 -6.56 -1.36
CA SER A 123 8.13 -7.89 -1.95
C SER A 123 7.10 -8.78 -1.26
N LEU A 124 7.02 -8.75 0.08
CA LEU A 124 6.01 -9.50 0.84
C LEU A 124 4.60 -8.98 0.54
N THR A 125 4.41 -7.66 0.48
CA THR A 125 3.10 -7.08 0.13
C THR A 125 2.72 -7.29 -1.33
N LEU A 126 3.70 -7.37 -2.24
CA LEU A 126 3.49 -7.79 -3.64
C LEU A 126 3.05 -9.24 -3.71
N LEU A 127 3.75 -10.14 -3.00
CA LEU A 127 3.41 -11.56 -2.95
C LEU A 127 1.99 -11.75 -2.43
N ALA A 128 1.61 -11.05 -1.36
CA ALA A 128 0.24 -11.06 -0.84
C ALA A 128 -0.77 -10.54 -1.88
N ALA A 129 -0.42 -9.49 -2.63
CA ALA A 129 -1.27 -8.94 -3.68
C ALA A 129 -1.44 -9.88 -4.89
N VAL A 130 -0.38 -10.59 -5.29
CA VAL A 130 -0.44 -11.61 -6.34
C VAL A 130 -1.25 -12.82 -5.87
N ALA A 131 -0.99 -13.32 -4.66
CA ALA A 131 -1.67 -14.47 -4.08
C ALA A 131 -3.19 -14.27 -4.02
N ARG A 132 -3.66 -13.11 -3.52
CA ARG A 132 -5.09 -12.81 -3.49
C ARG A 132 -5.69 -12.65 -4.89
N THR A 133 -4.95 -12.14 -5.87
CA THR A 133 -5.45 -12.04 -7.24
C THR A 133 -5.60 -13.41 -7.88
N LEU A 134 -4.63 -14.31 -7.70
CA LEU A 134 -4.73 -15.69 -8.16
C LEU A 134 -5.88 -16.43 -7.47
N PHE A 135 -6.07 -16.21 -6.17
CA PHE A 135 -7.24 -16.72 -5.45
C PHE A 135 -8.56 -16.21 -6.06
N THR A 136 -8.66 -14.90 -6.36
CA THR A 136 -9.84 -14.33 -7.03
C THR A 136 -10.02 -14.88 -8.45
N VAL A 137 -8.96 -15.13 -9.23
CA VAL A 137 -9.05 -15.84 -10.53
C VAL A 137 -9.70 -17.20 -10.32
N GLY A 138 -9.20 -17.98 -9.35
CA GLY A 138 -9.70 -19.32 -9.05
C GLY A 138 -11.17 -19.31 -8.64
N LEU A 139 -11.56 -18.37 -7.76
CA LEU A 139 -12.96 -18.18 -7.38
C LEU A 139 -13.84 -17.79 -8.57
N GLY A 140 -13.38 -16.88 -9.42
CA GLY A 140 -14.10 -16.49 -10.64
C GLY A 140 -14.36 -17.69 -11.54
N ARG A 141 -13.32 -18.48 -11.81
CA ARG A 141 -13.43 -19.69 -12.62
C ARG A 141 -14.41 -20.73 -12.04
N ALA A 142 -14.43 -20.88 -10.71
CA ALA A 142 -15.28 -21.85 -10.03
C ALA A 142 -16.75 -21.41 -9.90
N LEU A 143 -17.00 -20.10 -9.78
CA LEU A 143 -18.32 -19.55 -9.46
C LEU A 143 -19.04 -18.94 -10.67
N LEU A 144 -18.32 -18.58 -11.74
CA LEU A 144 -18.88 -17.95 -12.93
C LEU A 144 -18.87 -18.89 -14.14
N PRO A 145 -19.95 -18.87 -14.95
CA PRO A 145 -19.98 -19.60 -16.20
C PRO A 145 -18.94 -19.03 -17.19
N PRO A 146 -18.45 -19.83 -18.15
CA PRO A 146 -17.53 -19.34 -19.16
C PRO A 146 -18.13 -18.14 -19.92
N PRO A 147 -17.40 -17.03 -20.07
CA PRO A 147 -17.93 -15.86 -20.76
C PRO A 147 -18.08 -16.14 -22.26
N PRO A 148 -19.11 -15.57 -22.92
CA PRO A 148 -19.22 -15.62 -24.37
C PRO A 148 -17.99 -14.96 -25.03
N GLN A 149 -17.62 -15.45 -26.24
CA GLN A 149 -16.37 -15.12 -26.93
C GLN A 149 -16.01 -13.63 -26.87
N VAL A 150 -14.78 -13.37 -26.43
CA VAL A 150 -14.25 -12.06 -26.07
C VAL A 150 -13.94 -11.24 -27.31
N ALA A 151 -14.66 -10.14 -27.53
CA ALA A 151 -14.17 -9.06 -28.39
C ALA A 151 -12.90 -8.47 -27.77
N ALA A 152 -11.86 -8.23 -28.59
CA ALA A 152 -10.59 -7.71 -28.13
C ALA A 152 -10.78 -6.46 -27.27
N MET A 153 -10.29 -6.51 -26.02
CA MET A 153 -10.33 -5.36 -25.11
C MET A 153 -9.54 -4.21 -25.73
N THR A 154 -10.22 -3.13 -26.10
CA THR A 154 -9.57 -1.92 -26.59
C THR A 154 -9.00 -1.16 -25.41
N VAL A 155 -7.69 -1.28 -25.19
CA VAL A 155 -6.97 -0.42 -24.24
C VAL A 155 -7.00 1.00 -24.81
N PRO A 156 -7.57 1.99 -24.11
CA PRO A 156 -7.59 3.37 -24.61
C PRO A 156 -6.17 3.84 -24.89
N THR A 157 -5.90 4.21 -26.15
CA THR A 157 -4.61 4.75 -26.55
C THR A 157 -4.66 6.27 -26.56
N THR A 158 -4.15 6.93 -25.52
CA THR A 158 -3.92 8.38 -25.57
C THR A 158 -2.65 8.67 -26.40
N PRO A 159 -2.70 9.53 -27.44
CA PRO A 159 -1.53 9.92 -28.21
C PRO A 159 -0.70 10.99 -27.49
N GLY A 160 0.63 10.84 -27.49
CA GLY A 160 1.57 11.89 -27.06
C GLY A 160 2.82 11.33 -26.38
N SER A 161 3.97 12.00 -26.57
CA SER A 161 5.22 11.66 -25.88
C SER A 161 5.05 11.89 -24.36
N PRO A 162 5.11 10.83 -23.53
CA PRO A 162 4.88 10.93 -22.08
C PRO A 162 5.95 11.75 -21.36
N TRP A 163 7.13 11.91 -21.96
CA TRP A 163 8.34 12.33 -21.26
C TRP A 163 8.37 13.82 -20.93
N LYS A 164 8.12 14.71 -21.89
CA LYS A 164 8.16 16.17 -21.64
C LYS A 164 7.01 16.63 -20.74
N LYS A 165 5.79 16.14 -20.99
CA LYS A 165 4.62 16.44 -20.15
C LYS A 165 4.71 15.77 -18.77
N GLY A 166 5.24 14.55 -18.72
CA GLY A 166 5.45 13.78 -17.49
C GLY A 166 6.46 14.44 -16.56
N LEU A 167 7.61 14.88 -17.06
CA LEU A 167 8.64 15.55 -16.26
C LEU A 167 8.14 16.88 -15.65
N HIS A 168 7.48 17.72 -16.45
CA HIS A 168 6.93 18.98 -15.94
C HIS A 168 5.86 18.73 -14.86
N SER A 169 4.97 17.77 -15.07
CA SER A 169 3.97 17.36 -14.08
C SER A 169 4.61 16.81 -12.80
N ALA A 170 5.64 15.97 -12.95
CA ALA A 170 6.39 15.39 -11.84
C ALA A 170 7.07 16.48 -11.00
N TRP A 171 7.74 17.44 -11.63
CA TRP A 171 8.39 18.56 -10.94
C TRP A 171 7.41 19.43 -10.16
N ARG A 172 6.25 19.73 -10.76
CA ARG A 172 5.18 20.48 -10.10
C ARG A 172 4.64 19.73 -8.87
N ARG A 173 4.44 18.41 -8.96
CA ARG A 173 4.00 17.56 -7.84
C ARG A 173 5.06 17.49 -6.74
N PHE A 174 6.32 17.30 -7.13
CA PHE A 174 7.47 17.28 -6.23
C PHE A 174 7.53 18.57 -5.40
N LYS A 175 7.58 19.73 -6.05
CA LYS A 175 7.61 21.04 -5.36
C LYS A 175 6.45 21.24 -4.38
N LYS A 176 5.26 20.73 -4.70
CA LYS A 176 4.08 20.83 -3.84
C LYS A 176 4.14 19.87 -2.64
N ARG A 177 4.76 18.70 -2.78
CA ARG A 177 4.81 17.65 -1.74
C ARG A 177 6.00 17.78 -0.78
N VAL A 178 7.13 18.35 -1.23
CA VAL A 178 8.36 18.50 -0.43
C VAL A 178 8.16 19.28 0.89
N PRO A 179 7.49 20.45 0.93
CA PRO A 179 7.37 21.20 2.18
C PRO A 179 6.66 20.38 3.26
N ARG A 180 5.53 19.74 2.89
CA ARG A 180 4.77 18.87 3.79
C ARG A 180 5.61 17.70 4.28
N LEU A 181 6.42 17.10 3.40
CA LEU A 181 7.33 16.02 3.76
C LEU A 181 8.33 16.47 4.83
N ILE A 182 8.97 17.62 4.65
CA ILE A 182 9.98 18.13 5.59
C ILE A 182 9.33 18.50 6.93
N PHE A 183 8.22 19.25 6.91
CA PHE A 183 7.52 19.69 8.12
C PHE A 183 6.93 18.54 8.95
N VAL A 184 6.71 17.37 8.35
CA VAL A 184 6.26 16.16 9.06
C VAL A 184 7.44 15.28 9.48
N ALA A 185 8.40 15.05 8.58
CA ALA A 185 9.50 14.13 8.83
C ALA A 185 10.45 14.65 9.91
N VAL A 186 10.80 15.94 9.92
CA VAL A 186 11.77 16.50 10.86
C VAL A 186 11.29 16.40 12.32
N PRO A 187 10.08 16.89 12.69
CA PRO A 187 9.64 16.82 14.09
C PRO A 187 9.49 15.38 14.59
N ILE A 188 8.99 14.47 13.75
CA ILE A 188 8.85 13.05 14.11
C ILE A 188 10.22 12.41 14.33
N TYR A 189 11.17 12.62 13.42
CA TYR A 189 12.52 12.06 13.55
C TYR A 189 13.21 12.54 14.83
N VAL A 190 13.15 13.86 15.09
CA VAL A 190 13.72 14.48 16.29
C VAL A 190 13.04 13.97 17.56
N ALA A 191 11.71 13.88 17.58
CA ALA A 191 10.97 13.35 18.72
C ALA A 191 11.34 11.89 19.03
N MET A 192 11.40 11.04 18.00
CA MET A 192 11.80 9.63 18.15
C MET A 192 13.24 9.50 18.66
N PHE A 193 14.16 10.32 18.16
CA PHE A 193 15.54 10.34 18.64
C PHE A 193 15.63 10.66 20.14
N TYR A 194 14.93 11.69 20.60
CA TYR A 194 14.94 12.05 22.02
C TYR A 194 14.21 11.02 22.90
N LEU A 195 13.15 10.38 22.41
CA LEU A 195 12.48 9.29 23.12
C LEU A 195 13.41 8.08 23.31
N GLN A 196 14.19 7.73 22.29
CA GLN A 196 15.22 6.70 22.43
C GLN A 196 16.27 7.10 23.46
N LYS A 197 16.82 8.31 23.35
CA LYS A 197 17.86 8.77 24.26
C LYS A 197 17.37 8.87 25.72
N ALA A 198 16.09 9.16 25.92
CA ALA A 198 15.47 9.27 27.24
C ALA A 198 15.17 7.91 27.90
N GLY A 199 15.45 6.78 27.24
CA GLY A 199 15.14 5.46 27.80
C GLY A 199 13.64 5.11 27.78
N ALA A 200 12.83 5.86 27.02
CA ALA A 200 11.37 5.75 27.07
C ALA A 200 10.89 4.42 26.49
N PHE A 201 11.59 3.89 25.49
CA PHE A 201 11.27 2.59 24.91
C PHE A 201 11.60 1.47 25.88
N GLU A 202 12.77 1.50 26.53
CA GLU A 202 13.22 0.52 27.52
C GLU A 202 12.34 0.52 28.78
N ALA A 203 11.79 1.68 29.16
CA ALA A 203 10.80 1.78 30.23
C ALA A 203 9.46 1.15 29.82
N THR A 204 9.05 1.38 28.58
CA THR A 204 7.84 0.79 28.00
C THR A 204 7.99 -0.73 27.86
N GLU A 205 9.19 -1.24 27.52
CA GLU A 205 9.52 -2.67 27.44
C GLU A 205 9.25 -3.37 28.75
N ARG A 206 9.85 -2.85 29.83
CA ARG A 206 9.73 -3.39 31.17
C ARG A 206 8.29 -3.40 31.66
N TRP A 207 7.53 -2.36 31.32
CA TRP A 207 6.11 -2.30 31.66
C TRP A 207 5.29 -3.34 30.88
N LEU A 208 5.52 -3.45 29.57
CA LEU A 208 4.81 -4.41 28.72
C LEU A 208 5.11 -5.85 29.08
N SER A 209 6.39 -6.19 29.31
CA SER A 209 6.80 -7.53 29.73
C SER A 209 6.18 -7.92 31.07
N ALA A 210 5.93 -6.94 31.95
CA ALA A 210 5.32 -7.17 33.25
C ALA A 210 3.78 -7.33 33.21
N HIS A 211 3.09 -6.75 32.21
CA HIS A 211 1.61 -6.69 32.20
C HIS A 211 0.96 -7.38 31.00
N VAL A 212 1.71 -7.70 29.95
CA VAL A 212 1.15 -8.26 28.71
C VAL A 212 2.00 -9.42 28.21
N ALA A 213 1.80 -10.59 28.81
CA ALA A 213 2.47 -11.85 28.43
C ALA A 213 2.29 -12.23 26.95
N LEU A 214 1.22 -11.75 26.29
CA LEU A 214 0.93 -11.99 24.88
C LEU A 214 1.63 -11.02 23.91
N LEU A 215 2.19 -9.90 24.40
CA LEU A 215 2.93 -8.91 23.61
C LEU A 215 4.44 -8.90 23.91
N GLY A 216 4.91 -9.74 24.85
CA GLY A 216 6.32 -9.77 25.28
C GLY A 216 7.32 -10.13 24.17
N SER A 217 6.87 -10.61 23.01
CA SER A 217 7.73 -10.84 21.84
C SER A 217 7.95 -9.58 20.99
N LEU A 218 7.18 -8.50 21.21
CA LEU A 218 7.28 -7.26 20.45
C LEU A 218 8.08 -6.21 21.22
N LYS A 219 9.24 -5.86 20.67
CA LYS A 219 10.01 -4.70 21.12
C LYS A 219 9.14 -3.43 21.13
N PRO A 220 9.19 -2.59 22.17
CA PRO A 220 8.32 -1.40 22.29
C PRO A 220 8.44 -0.41 21.15
N GLU A 221 9.63 -0.31 20.56
CA GLU A 221 9.89 0.53 19.40
C GLU A 221 9.00 0.12 18.21
N SER A 222 8.75 -1.18 18.04
CA SER A 222 7.82 -1.71 17.04
C SER A 222 6.38 -1.24 17.29
N LEU A 223 5.97 -1.09 18.57
CA LEU A 223 4.64 -0.57 18.92
C LEU A 223 4.50 0.90 18.52
N GLY A 224 5.53 1.72 18.73
CA GLY A 224 5.54 3.11 18.28
C GLY A 224 5.32 3.23 16.78
N ILE A 225 6.00 2.38 16.00
CA ILE A 225 5.83 2.29 14.54
C ILE A 225 4.39 1.88 14.18
N ILE A 226 3.84 0.85 14.83
CA ILE A 226 2.48 0.35 14.59
C ILE A 226 1.44 1.43 14.89
N VAL A 227 1.54 2.10 16.04
CA VAL A 227 0.62 3.17 16.46
C VAL A 227 0.67 4.35 15.49
N LEU A 228 1.88 4.78 15.09
CA LEU A 228 2.04 5.84 14.09
C LEU A 228 1.47 5.42 12.73
N TYR A 229 1.59 4.15 12.34
CA TYR A 229 0.97 3.64 11.12
C TYR A 229 -0.56 3.77 11.19
N MET A 230 -1.16 3.39 12.32
CA MET A 230 -2.62 3.44 12.52
C MET A 230 -3.14 4.89 12.57
N GLY A 231 -2.41 5.80 13.21
CA GLY A 231 -2.83 7.18 13.43
C GLY A 231 -2.48 8.15 12.30
N ALA A 232 -1.29 8.01 11.71
CA ALA A 232 -0.69 8.98 10.79
C ALA A 232 -0.26 8.36 9.44
N GLU A 233 -0.75 7.15 9.15
CA GLU A 233 -0.48 6.39 7.93
C GLU A 233 1.01 6.00 7.76
N LEU A 234 1.32 5.38 6.62
CA LEU A 234 2.61 4.77 6.33
C LEU A 234 3.79 5.75 6.41
N GLY A 235 3.59 7.02 6.05
CA GLY A 235 4.67 8.02 6.01
C GLY A 235 5.32 8.27 7.37
N ALA A 236 4.49 8.49 8.41
CA ALA A 236 4.99 8.71 9.77
C ALA A 236 5.64 7.44 10.35
N ALA A 237 5.04 6.27 10.10
CA ALA A 237 5.58 4.99 10.53
C ALA A 237 6.95 4.69 9.93
N VAL A 238 7.15 5.02 8.64
CA VAL A 238 8.44 4.83 7.95
C VAL A 238 9.51 5.75 8.51
N VAL A 239 9.18 7.01 8.80
CA VAL A 239 10.13 7.94 9.42
C VAL A 239 10.54 7.48 10.82
N ALA A 240 9.58 7.04 11.63
CA ALA A 240 9.86 6.48 12.95
C ALA A 240 10.69 5.20 12.87
N ALA A 241 10.32 4.28 11.98
CA ALA A 241 11.07 3.05 11.73
C ALA A 241 12.50 3.33 11.28
N GLY A 242 12.71 4.33 10.41
CA GLY A 242 14.05 4.74 10.00
C GLY A 242 14.90 5.26 11.15
N SER A 243 14.33 6.08 12.04
CA SER A 243 15.05 6.60 13.21
C SER A 243 15.57 5.47 14.09
N VAL A 244 14.69 4.52 14.45
CA VAL A 244 15.06 3.40 15.34
C VAL A 244 15.95 2.37 14.65
N LEU A 245 15.78 2.15 13.34
CA LEU A 245 16.65 1.28 12.56
C LEU A 245 18.09 1.83 12.50
N HIS A 246 18.25 3.13 12.26
CA HIS A 246 19.56 3.77 12.16
C HIS A 246 20.27 3.92 13.51
N SER A 247 19.53 4.01 14.61
CA SER A 247 20.11 3.98 15.96
C SER A 247 20.45 2.57 16.46
N GLY A 248 20.08 1.53 15.69
CA GLY A 248 20.30 0.13 16.07
C GLY A 248 19.29 -0.44 17.07
N GLY A 249 18.21 0.29 17.39
CA GLY A 249 17.17 -0.17 18.33
C GLY A 249 16.34 -1.32 17.79
N LEU A 250 16.15 -1.41 16.46
CA LEU A 250 15.41 -2.49 15.81
C LEU A 250 16.23 -3.16 14.72
N SER A 251 16.08 -4.48 14.61
CA SER A 251 16.61 -5.24 13.47
C SER A 251 15.78 -4.98 12.22
N THR A 252 16.31 -5.36 11.05
CA THR A 252 15.56 -5.32 9.79
C THR A 252 14.27 -6.15 9.86
N GLN A 253 14.30 -7.31 10.53
CA GLN A 253 13.14 -8.19 10.67
C GLN A 253 12.05 -7.54 11.54
N ASP A 254 12.45 -6.90 12.64
CA ASP A 254 11.52 -6.21 13.54
C ASP A 254 10.79 -5.07 12.83
N VAL A 255 11.52 -4.26 12.04
CA VAL A 255 10.95 -3.17 11.25
C VAL A 255 9.96 -3.69 10.21
N VAL A 256 10.32 -4.73 9.46
CA VAL A 256 9.43 -5.33 8.44
C VAL A 256 8.16 -5.86 9.12
N PHE A 257 8.29 -6.57 10.24
CA PHE A 257 7.16 -7.11 10.97
C PHE A 257 6.25 -6.00 11.51
N ALA A 258 6.81 -4.96 12.13
CA ALA A 258 6.06 -3.81 12.62
C ALA A 258 5.26 -3.11 11.51
N LEU A 259 5.85 -2.94 10.32
CA LEU A 259 5.17 -2.33 9.16
C LEU A 259 4.06 -3.23 8.60
N LEU A 260 4.23 -4.56 8.60
CA LEU A 260 3.20 -5.51 8.17
C LEU A 260 2.01 -5.51 9.13
N VAL A 261 2.28 -5.62 10.43
CA VAL A 261 1.26 -5.56 11.49
C VAL A 261 0.54 -4.20 11.45
N GLY A 262 1.28 -3.09 11.36
CA GLY A 262 0.71 -1.76 11.22
C GLY A 262 -0.19 -1.62 9.98
N ASN A 263 0.17 -2.24 8.86
CA ASN A 263 -0.66 -2.27 7.66
C ASN A 263 -1.98 -3.03 7.91
N VAL A 264 -1.92 -4.21 8.54
CA VAL A 264 -3.12 -5.01 8.86
C VAL A 264 -4.02 -4.27 9.85
N LEU A 265 -3.48 -3.79 10.97
CA LEU A 265 -4.27 -3.13 12.03
C LEU A 265 -4.84 -1.77 11.59
N SER A 266 -4.19 -1.06 10.68
CA SER A 266 -4.73 0.20 10.12
C SER A 266 -5.83 -0.02 9.07
N THR A 267 -6.02 -1.25 8.58
CA THR A 267 -6.96 -1.57 7.48
C THR A 267 -8.43 -1.27 7.82
N PRO A 268 -8.96 -1.61 9.01
CA PRO A 268 -10.34 -1.28 9.39
C PRO A 268 -10.59 0.23 9.53
N LEU A 269 -9.66 0.95 10.17
CA LEU A 269 -9.75 2.39 10.37
C LEU A 269 -9.79 3.14 9.02
N ARG A 270 -8.91 2.76 8.08
CA ARG A 270 -8.89 3.32 6.73
C ARG A 270 -10.15 2.99 5.94
N ALA A 271 -10.68 1.78 6.11
CA ALA A 271 -11.91 1.36 5.45
C ALA A 271 -13.09 2.25 5.84
N LEU A 272 -13.28 2.49 7.14
CA LEU A 272 -14.36 3.32 7.66
C LEU A 272 -14.19 4.80 7.28
N ARG A 273 -12.97 5.35 7.39
CA ARG A 273 -12.72 6.78 7.16
C ARG A 273 -12.70 7.17 5.69
N HIS A 274 -12.28 6.27 4.80
CA HIS A 274 -12.01 6.65 3.41
C HIS A 274 -12.66 5.74 2.37
N GLN A 275 -12.66 4.42 2.56
CA GLN A 275 -13.14 3.50 1.51
C GLN A 275 -14.67 3.38 1.50
N LEU A 276 -15.31 3.26 2.65
CA LEU A 276 -16.75 3.08 2.74
C LEU A 276 -17.52 4.29 2.17
N PRO A 277 -17.18 5.56 2.49
CA PRO A 277 -17.80 6.71 1.85
C PRO A 277 -17.56 6.74 0.33
N ALA A 278 -16.35 6.41 -0.11
CA ALA A 278 -16.02 6.38 -1.53
C ALA A 278 -16.80 5.30 -2.30
N TYR A 279 -16.98 4.10 -1.73
CA TYR A 279 -17.74 3.02 -2.35
C TYR A 279 -19.24 3.29 -2.33
N ALA A 280 -19.77 3.91 -1.27
CA ALA A 280 -21.17 4.31 -1.18
C ALA A 280 -21.56 5.34 -2.25
N ALA A 281 -20.60 6.07 -2.83
CA ALA A 281 -20.85 6.97 -3.95
C ALA A 281 -21.15 6.24 -5.28
N TYR A 282 -20.78 4.96 -5.41
CA TYR A 282 -20.92 4.19 -6.66
C TYR A 282 -21.84 2.98 -6.53
N PHE A 283 -22.00 2.45 -5.32
CA PHE A 283 -22.78 1.23 -5.05
C PHE A 283 -23.82 1.49 -3.97
N GLN A 284 -24.90 0.70 -3.98
CA GLN A 284 -25.85 0.70 -2.88
C GLN A 284 -25.14 0.42 -1.53
N PRO A 285 -25.53 1.06 -0.41
CA PRO A 285 -24.78 0.99 0.85
C PRO A 285 -24.49 -0.43 1.34
N ARG A 286 -25.46 -1.35 1.21
CA ARG A 286 -25.29 -2.76 1.60
C ARG A 286 -24.23 -3.47 0.75
N LEU A 287 -24.21 -3.22 -0.55
CA LEU A 287 -23.20 -3.79 -1.45
C LEU A 287 -21.84 -3.15 -1.20
N ALA A 288 -21.77 -1.82 -1.07
CA ALA A 288 -20.54 -1.09 -0.73
C ALA A 288 -19.87 -1.66 0.53
N ALA A 289 -20.64 -1.86 1.60
CA ALA A 289 -20.14 -2.46 2.84
C ALA A 289 -19.60 -3.88 2.64
N LYS A 290 -20.30 -4.72 1.86
CA LYS A 290 -19.83 -6.08 1.52
C LYS A 290 -18.53 -6.05 0.73
N LEU A 291 -18.43 -5.19 -0.29
CA LEU A 291 -17.23 -5.05 -1.13
C LEU A 291 -16.01 -4.61 -0.29
N VAL A 292 -16.20 -3.60 0.56
CA VAL A 292 -15.15 -3.11 1.47
C VAL A 292 -14.75 -4.21 2.44
N ALA A 293 -15.70 -4.87 3.12
CA ALA A 293 -15.38 -5.95 4.04
C ALA A 293 -14.60 -7.08 3.36
N ALA A 294 -15.04 -7.53 2.19
CA ALA A 294 -14.37 -8.60 1.45
C ALA A 294 -12.93 -8.23 1.04
N ASN A 295 -12.72 -7.02 0.51
CA ASN A 295 -11.36 -6.56 0.14
C ASN A 295 -10.44 -6.50 1.35
N GLN A 296 -10.93 -5.95 2.46
CA GLN A 296 -10.11 -5.70 3.63
C GLN A 296 -9.79 -7.00 4.35
N LEU A 297 -10.74 -7.94 4.44
CA LEU A 297 -10.50 -9.29 4.97
C LEU A 297 -9.52 -10.06 4.12
N LEU A 298 -9.71 -10.10 2.79
CA LEU A 298 -8.80 -10.81 1.89
C LEU A 298 -7.39 -10.20 1.91
N ARG A 299 -7.29 -8.87 2.00
CA ARG A 299 -6.02 -8.16 2.17
C ARG A 299 -5.34 -8.52 3.50
N ALA A 300 -6.08 -8.49 4.61
CA ALA A 300 -5.53 -8.84 5.92
C ALA A 300 -5.07 -10.30 5.93
N ALA A 301 -5.90 -11.22 5.48
CA ALA A 301 -5.58 -12.65 5.42
C ALA A 301 -4.35 -12.94 4.55
N SER A 302 -4.26 -12.34 3.35
CA SER A 302 -3.10 -12.53 2.46
C SER A 302 -1.81 -11.95 3.04
N ILE A 303 -1.86 -10.78 3.68
CA ILE A 303 -0.69 -10.20 4.36
C ILE A 303 -0.27 -11.06 5.55
N LEU A 304 -1.22 -11.51 6.37
CA LEU A 304 -0.93 -12.37 7.53
C LEU A 304 -0.34 -13.71 7.11
N ALA A 305 -0.88 -14.34 6.05
CA ALA A 305 -0.35 -15.59 5.51
C ALA A 305 1.10 -15.44 5.03
N VAL A 306 1.39 -14.38 4.27
CA VAL A 306 2.75 -14.11 3.80
C VAL A 306 3.68 -13.71 4.94
N ALA A 307 3.21 -12.96 5.93
CA ALA A 307 3.97 -12.61 7.13
C ALA A 307 4.32 -13.85 7.95
N TRP A 308 3.37 -14.79 8.09
CA TRP A 308 3.59 -16.05 8.78
C TRP A 308 4.62 -16.94 8.05
N LEU A 309 4.51 -17.06 6.72
CA LEU A 309 5.50 -17.77 5.91
C LEU A 309 6.88 -17.13 6.01
N TYR A 310 6.96 -15.79 5.98
CA TYR A 310 8.22 -15.07 6.14
C TYR A 310 8.83 -15.32 7.53
N HIS A 311 8.02 -15.28 8.59
CA HIS A 311 8.49 -15.53 9.94
C HIS A 311 9.05 -16.95 10.10
N GLY A 312 8.35 -17.97 9.58
CA GLY A 312 8.81 -19.37 9.64
C GLY A 312 9.96 -19.74 8.69
N LEU A 313 10.36 -18.85 7.79
CA LEU A 313 11.56 -19.01 6.95
C LEU A 313 12.75 -18.20 7.47
N ALA A 314 12.50 -17.17 8.29
CA ALA A 314 13.51 -16.26 8.80
C ALA A 314 14.01 -16.62 10.22
N PHE A 315 13.33 -17.57 10.88
CA PHE A 315 13.59 -18.13 12.21
C PHE A 315 13.39 -19.64 12.16
#